data_AF-A0A3R7T101-F1
#
_entry.id   AF-A0A3R7T101-F1
#
_cell.length_a   1.000
_cell.length_b   1.000
_cell.length_c   1.000
_cell.angle_alpha   90.00
_cell.angle_beta   90.00
_cell.angle_gamma   90.00
#
_symmetry.space_group_name_H-M   'P 1'
#
loop_
_entity.id
_entity.type
_entity.pdbx_description
1 polymer ?
#
loop_
_entity_poly.entity_id
_entity_poly.type
_entity_poly.pdbx_seq_one_letter_code
_entity_poly.pdbx_strand_id
1 'polypeptide(L)'
;MLHRMPRHRSPKLAYQPDKTYAYQYSGKSKVQLKGVDNGDSETEWTAQVDLTWISPCDMAISFKNTKVDGTPGPIVARTLERHPLVVAVVDGRVQHVCAHPEDEPWAINLKKGVASAFQNSIPSLSAVSSGITVTEVSSFHL
;
A
#
# COMPACT_ATOMS: atom_id res chain seq x y z
N MET A 1 11.79 -3.55 42.12
CA MET A 1 12.28 -3.44 40.73
C MET A 1 11.17 -2.84 39.87
N LEU A 2 11.21 -1.53 39.58
CA LEU A 2 10.31 -0.94 38.59
C LEU A 2 10.87 -1.26 37.20
N HIS A 3 10.15 -2.06 36.42
CA HIS A 3 10.41 -2.19 35.00
C HIS A 3 10.21 -0.82 34.35
N ARG A 4 11.29 -0.25 33.79
CA ARG A 4 11.17 0.88 32.86
C ARG A 4 10.34 0.40 31.67
N MET A 5 9.10 0.87 31.59
CA MET A 5 8.34 0.86 30.34
C MET A 5 9.23 1.47 29.26
N PRO A 6 9.36 0.84 28.07
CA PRO A 6 10.04 1.47 26.95
C PRO A 6 9.33 2.80 26.70
N ARG A 7 10.08 3.91 26.68
CA ARG A 7 9.56 5.17 26.12
C ARG A 7 9.24 4.88 24.67
N HIS A 8 7.97 4.64 24.35
CA HIS A 8 7.51 4.68 22.97
C HIS A 8 7.87 6.06 22.44
N ARG A 9 8.84 6.11 21.51
CA ARG A 9 9.08 7.31 20.73
C ARG A 9 7.75 7.65 20.04
N SER A 10 7.41 8.93 19.92
CA SER A 10 6.24 9.34 19.16
C SER A 10 6.27 8.66 17.79
N PRO A 11 5.17 8.01 17.36
CA PRO A 11 5.16 7.29 16.10
C PRO A 11 5.49 8.26 14.98
N LYS A 12 6.39 7.82 14.10
CA LYS A 12 6.86 8.63 12.98
C LYS A 12 5.70 9.12 12.12
N LEU A 13 4.74 8.24 11.84
CA LEU A 13 3.51 8.57 11.13
C LEU A 13 2.37 8.61 12.17
N ALA A 14 1.79 9.79 12.38
CA ALA A 14 0.77 10.03 13.40
C ALA A 14 -0.64 10.04 12.78
N TYR A 15 -1.05 8.92 12.18
CA TYR A 15 -2.41 8.76 11.70
C TYR A 15 -3.39 8.55 12.85
N GLN A 16 -4.59 9.11 12.72
CA GLN A 16 -5.60 9.02 13.77
C GLN A 16 -6.43 7.74 13.59
N PRO A 17 -6.62 6.94 14.65
CA PRO A 17 -7.59 5.85 14.64
C PRO A 17 -8.99 6.33 14.24
N ASP A 18 -9.76 5.43 13.63
CA ASP A 18 -11.12 5.64 13.11
C ASP A 18 -11.20 6.75 12.03
N LYS A 19 -10.07 7.14 11.43
CA LYS A 19 -10.02 8.03 10.28
C LYS A 19 -9.69 7.28 9.01
N THR A 20 -10.37 7.69 7.94
CA THR A 20 -10.09 7.25 6.57
C THR A 20 -9.40 8.37 5.80
N TYR A 21 -8.26 8.04 5.22
CA TYR A 21 -7.49 8.91 4.34
C TYR A 21 -7.62 8.38 2.91
N ALA A 22 -8.23 9.17 2.02
CA ALA A 22 -8.47 8.78 0.63
C ALA A 22 -7.37 9.33 -0.29
N TYR A 23 -6.81 8.47 -1.12
CA TYR A 23 -5.77 8.79 -2.08
C TYR A 23 -6.18 8.35 -3.48
N GLN A 24 -5.71 9.08 -4.50
CA GLN A 24 -5.76 8.58 -5.87
C GLN A 24 -4.52 7.73 -6.14
N TYR A 25 -4.76 6.51 -6.63
CA TYR A 25 -3.74 5.55 -6.97
C TYR A 25 -3.81 5.22 -8.46
N SER A 26 -2.67 5.32 -9.13
CA SER A 26 -2.56 5.01 -10.56
C SER A 26 -1.27 4.28 -10.85
N GLY A 27 -1.29 3.37 -11.82
CA GLY A 27 -0.10 2.70 -12.31
C GLY A 27 -0.19 2.40 -13.80
N LYS A 28 0.96 2.25 -14.44
CA LYS A 28 1.09 1.87 -15.84
C LYS A 28 2.07 0.70 -15.94
N SER A 29 1.71 -0.31 -16.72
CA SER A 29 2.58 -1.42 -17.09
C SER A 29 2.77 -1.42 -18.59
N LYS A 30 4.03 -1.49 -19.04
CA LYS A 30 4.38 -1.63 -20.45
C LYS A 30 5.21 -2.89 -20.63
N VAL A 31 4.76 -3.79 -21.48
CA VAL A 31 5.50 -4.98 -21.92
C VAL A 31 5.93 -4.74 -23.36
N GLN A 32 7.21 -4.98 -23.66
CA GLN A 32 7.77 -4.81 -25.00
C GLN A 32 8.44 -6.11 -25.44
N LEU A 33 8.00 -6.66 -26.58
CA LEU A 33 8.64 -7.80 -27.22
C LEU A 33 9.84 -7.34 -28.07
N LYS A 34 11.04 -7.68 -27.61
CA LYS A 34 12.28 -7.29 -28.28
C LYS A 34 12.37 -7.94 -29.67
N GLY A 35 12.57 -7.11 -30.70
CA GLY A 35 12.77 -7.56 -32.08
C GLY A 35 11.47 -7.82 -32.86
N VAL A 36 10.32 -7.41 -32.31
CA VAL A 36 9.02 -7.48 -32.99
C VAL A 36 8.48 -6.06 -33.14
N ASP A 37 8.23 -5.64 -34.39
CA ASP A 37 7.54 -4.38 -34.66
C ASP A 37 6.11 -4.44 -34.12
N ASN A 38 5.65 -3.38 -33.43
CA ASN A 38 4.37 -3.33 -32.71
C ASN A 38 4.21 -4.41 -31.62
N GLY A 39 5.32 -4.89 -31.04
CA GLY A 39 5.33 -5.84 -29.92
C GLY A 39 5.05 -5.24 -28.55
N ASP A 40 4.48 -4.04 -28.47
CA ASP A 40 4.22 -3.33 -27.22
C ASP A 40 2.79 -3.60 -26.73
N SER A 41 2.64 -3.90 -25.44
CA SER A 41 1.36 -3.98 -24.74
C SER A 41 1.42 -3.06 -23.52
N GLU A 42 0.49 -2.11 -23.45
CA GLU A 42 0.38 -1.17 -22.33
C GLU A 42 -0.94 -1.40 -21.59
N THR A 43 -0.89 -1.29 -20.27
CA THR A 43 -2.06 -1.35 -19.40
C THR A 43 -1.93 -0.28 -18.34
N GLU A 44 -2.96 0.54 -18.19
CA GLU A 44 -3.07 1.57 -17.16
C GLU A 44 -4.19 1.22 -16.20
N TRP A 45 -4.00 1.47 -14.91
CA TRP A 45 -5.07 1.38 -13.93
C TRP A 45 -5.15 2.63 -13.07
N THR A 46 -6.37 2.93 -12.64
CA THR A 46 -6.66 4.00 -11.69
C THR A 46 -7.65 3.50 -10.65
N ALA A 47 -7.51 3.95 -9.41
CA ALA A 47 -8.44 3.64 -8.33
C ALA A 47 -8.34 4.71 -7.23
N GLN A 48 -9.42 4.88 -6.48
CA GLN A 48 -9.34 5.50 -5.16
C GLN A 48 -8.92 4.43 -4.15
N VAL A 49 -7.98 4.77 -3.29
CA VAL A 49 -7.52 3.93 -2.18
C VAL A 49 -7.86 4.62 -0.87
N ASP A 50 -8.69 3.96 -0.07
CA ASP A 50 -9.06 4.38 1.28
C ASP A 50 -8.20 3.65 2.30
N LEU A 51 -7.49 4.42 3.12
CA LEU A 51 -6.69 3.93 4.24
C LEU A 51 -7.42 4.24 5.54
N THR A 52 -8.03 3.21 6.14
CA THR A 52 -8.75 3.36 7.39
C THR A 52 -7.90 2.84 8.53
N TRP A 53 -7.51 3.72 9.44
CA TRP A 53 -6.68 3.37 10.60
C TRP A 53 -7.57 2.79 11.69
N ILE A 54 -7.43 1.48 11.93
CA ILE A 54 -8.17 0.75 12.96
C ILE A 54 -7.56 1.04 14.34
N SER A 55 -6.24 1.10 14.39
CA SER A 55 -5.45 1.43 15.57
C SER A 55 -4.21 2.24 15.14
N PRO A 56 -3.39 2.75 16.06
CA PRO A 56 -2.11 3.36 15.69
C PRO A 56 -1.16 2.42 14.91
N CYS A 57 -1.39 1.12 14.95
CA CYS A 57 -0.53 0.10 14.32
C CYS A 57 -1.25 -0.74 13.26
N ASP A 58 -2.55 -0.54 13.03
CA ASP A 58 -3.34 -1.37 12.11
C ASP A 58 -4.11 -0.51 11.13
N MET A 59 -3.99 -0.83 9.85
CA MET A 59 -4.61 -0.09 8.76
C MET A 59 -5.33 -1.05 7.80
N ALA A 60 -6.57 -0.71 7.45
CA ALA A 60 -7.30 -1.36 6.37
C ALA A 60 -7.15 -0.57 5.06
N ILE A 61 -6.72 -1.27 4.00
CA ILE A 61 -6.59 -0.75 2.64
C ILE A 61 -7.79 -1.22 1.82
N SER A 62 -8.62 -0.29 1.35
CA SER A 62 -9.76 -0.59 0.49
C SER A 62 -9.63 0.13 -0.85
N PHE A 63 -9.88 -0.58 -1.94
CA PHE A 63 -9.96 0.01 -3.27
C PHE A 63 -11.41 0.41 -3.57
N LYS A 64 -11.58 1.47 -4.36
CA LYS A 64 -12.86 1.96 -4.87
C LYS A 64 -12.68 2.53 -6.28
N ASN A 65 -13.74 2.47 -7.09
CA ASN A 65 -13.79 3.12 -8.39
C ASN A 65 -12.64 2.71 -9.33
N THR A 66 -12.27 1.43 -9.29
CA THR A 66 -11.16 0.86 -10.06
C THR A 66 -11.49 0.85 -11.55
N LYS A 67 -10.54 1.33 -12.36
CA LYS A 67 -10.62 1.32 -13.82
C LYS A 67 -9.33 0.76 -14.39
N VAL A 68 -9.45 -0.01 -15.46
CA VAL A 68 -8.34 -0.50 -16.28
C VAL A 68 -8.52 0.06 -17.68
N ASP A 69 -7.48 0.69 -18.22
CA ASP A 69 -7.48 1.40 -19.50
C ASP A 69 -8.65 2.39 -19.63
N GLY A 70 -8.95 3.08 -18.52
CA GLY A 70 -10.06 4.04 -18.42
C GLY A 70 -11.45 3.40 -18.32
N THR A 71 -11.56 2.08 -18.46
CA THR A 71 -12.84 1.35 -18.39
C THR A 71 -13.06 0.71 -17.01
N PRO A 72 -14.26 0.83 -16.43
CA PRO A 72 -14.62 0.01 -15.28
C PRO A 72 -14.71 -1.45 -15.73
N GLY A 73 -13.71 -2.27 -15.42
CA GLY A 73 -13.79 -3.71 -15.62
C GLY A 73 -14.60 -4.32 -14.49
N PRO A 74 -15.84 -4.83 -14.72
CA PRO A 74 -16.72 -5.25 -13.63
C PRO A 74 -16.10 -6.40 -12.81
N ILE A 75 -15.30 -7.26 -13.44
CA ILE A 75 -14.59 -8.34 -12.74
C ILE A 75 -13.44 -7.77 -11.90
N VAL A 76 -12.58 -6.92 -12.49
CA VAL A 76 -11.42 -6.35 -11.78
C VAL A 76 -11.86 -5.50 -10.59
N ALA A 77 -12.84 -4.60 -10.80
CA ALA A 77 -13.39 -3.77 -9.74
C ALA A 77 -14.07 -4.65 -8.67
N ARG A 78 -14.92 -5.60 -9.07
CA ARG A 78 -15.61 -6.47 -8.11
C ARG A 78 -14.65 -7.30 -7.27
N THR A 79 -13.57 -7.84 -7.84
CA THR A 79 -12.60 -8.64 -7.10
C THR A 79 -11.70 -7.77 -6.23
N LEU A 80 -11.19 -6.66 -6.75
CA LEU A 80 -10.24 -5.80 -6.02
C LEU A 80 -10.91 -5.03 -4.87
N GLU A 81 -12.16 -4.61 -5.04
CA GLU A 81 -12.89 -3.75 -4.09
C GLU A 81 -13.68 -4.55 -3.04
N ARG A 82 -13.76 -5.88 -3.19
CA ARG A 82 -14.65 -6.73 -2.36
C ARG A 82 -14.32 -6.69 -0.88
N HIS A 83 -13.04 -6.80 -0.56
CA HIS A 83 -12.56 -6.96 0.81
C HIS A 83 -11.37 -6.04 1.06
N PRO A 84 -11.26 -5.42 2.26
CA PRO A 84 -10.07 -4.69 2.63
C PRO A 84 -8.88 -5.63 2.87
N LEU A 85 -7.66 -5.14 2.63
CA LEU A 85 -6.43 -5.75 3.13
C LEU A 85 -6.07 -5.10 4.47
N VAL A 86 -5.99 -5.87 5.55
CA VAL A 86 -5.54 -5.34 6.85
C VAL A 86 -4.03 -5.53 6.97
N VAL A 87 -3.33 -4.47 7.36
CA VAL A 87 -1.87 -4.44 7.45
C VAL A 87 -1.46 -3.93 8.83
N ALA A 88 -0.59 -4.69 9.49
CA ALA A 88 0.09 -4.25 10.71
C ALA A 88 1.30 -3.39 10.32
N VAL A 89 1.38 -2.17 10.85
CA VAL A 89 2.41 -1.17 10.57
C VAL A 89 3.00 -0.68 11.88
N VAL A 90 4.33 -0.70 12.00
CA VAL A 90 5.05 -0.17 13.16
C VAL A 90 6.13 0.77 12.67
N ASP A 91 6.12 2.01 13.15
CA ASP A 91 7.09 3.06 12.78
C ASP A 91 7.28 3.24 11.26
N GLY A 92 6.21 3.09 10.48
CA GLY A 92 6.25 3.19 9.01
C GLY A 92 6.76 1.94 8.31
N ARG A 93 6.87 0.79 8.99
CA ARG A 93 7.22 -0.50 8.36
C ARG A 93 6.06 -1.48 8.46
N VAL A 94 5.73 -2.10 7.33
CA VAL A 94 4.79 -3.21 7.26
C VAL A 94 5.39 -4.42 7.99
N GLN A 95 4.65 -4.98 8.94
CA GLN A 95 5.06 -6.15 9.73
C GLN A 95 4.37 -7.42 9.23
N HIS A 96 3.05 -7.35 9.03
CA HIS A 96 2.23 -8.49 8.62
C HIS A 96 1.04 -8.01 7.78
N VAL A 97 0.52 -8.90 6.95
CA VAL A 97 -0.62 -8.65 6.07
C VAL A 97 -1.67 -9.74 6.28
N CYS A 98 -2.90 -9.32 6.55
CA CYS A 98 -4.06 -10.19 6.69
C CYS A 98 -5.01 -9.95 5.51
N ALA A 99 -5.05 -10.90 4.57
CA ALA A 99 -5.99 -10.90 3.45
C ALA A 99 -7.25 -11.70 3.79
N HIS A 100 -8.37 -11.36 3.16
CA HIS A 100 -9.58 -12.18 3.24
C HIS A 100 -9.35 -13.52 2.52
N PRO A 101 -9.83 -14.66 3.04
CA PRO A 101 -9.58 -15.98 2.43
C PRO A 101 -10.18 -16.15 1.03
N GLU A 102 -11.18 -15.34 0.67
CA GLU A 102 -11.79 -15.32 -0.67
C GLU A 102 -11.13 -14.32 -1.63
N ASP A 103 -10.13 -13.54 -1.19
CA ASP A 103 -9.42 -12.64 -2.10
C ASP A 103 -8.50 -13.45 -3.02
N GLU A 104 -8.48 -13.09 -4.30
CA GLU A 104 -7.60 -13.71 -5.27
C GLU A 104 -6.15 -13.22 -5.09
N PRO A 105 -5.12 -14.07 -5.32
CA PRO A 105 -3.72 -13.71 -5.12
C PRO A 105 -3.27 -12.44 -5.85
N TRP A 106 -3.76 -12.18 -7.07
CA TRP A 106 -3.40 -10.97 -7.81
C TRP A 106 -3.97 -9.70 -7.15
N ALA A 107 -5.18 -9.77 -6.61
CA ALA A 107 -5.81 -8.65 -5.91
C ALA A 107 -5.10 -8.37 -4.59
N ILE A 108 -4.71 -9.43 -3.87
CA ILE A 108 -3.86 -9.32 -2.66
C ILE A 108 -2.54 -8.63 -3.00
N ASN A 109 -1.88 -9.02 -4.09
CA ASN A 109 -0.61 -8.44 -4.49
C ASN A 109 -0.73 -6.97 -4.89
N LEU A 110 -1.82 -6.57 -5.55
CA LEU A 110 -2.06 -5.17 -5.89
C LEU A 110 -2.30 -4.32 -4.62
N LYS A 111 -3.08 -4.84 -3.65
CA LYS A 111 -3.27 -4.21 -2.33
C LYS A 111 -1.96 -4.14 -1.53
N LYS A 112 -1.12 -5.17 -1.62
CA LYS A 112 0.24 -5.16 -1.05
C LYS A 112 1.12 -4.08 -1.70
N GLY A 113 1.01 -3.85 -3.01
CA GLY A 113 1.70 -2.76 -3.70
C GLY A 113 1.39 -1.37 -3.13
N VAL A 114 0.15 -1.14 -2.66
CA VAL A 114 -0.19 0.07 -1.89
C VAL A 114 0.53 0.06 -0.54
N ALA A 115 0.44 -1.04 0.21
CA ALA A 115 1.10 -1.15 1.51
C ALA A 115 2.62 -0.91 1.43
N SER A 116 3.28 -1.36 0.36
CA SER A 116 4.72 -1.09 0.20
C SER A 116 5.04 0.37 -0.11
N ALA A 117 4.16 1.09 -0.81
CA ALA A 117 4.32 2.53 -1.03
C ALA A 117 4.26 3.33 0.29
N PHE A 118 3.64 2.77 1.34
CA PHE A 118 3.64 3.35 2.68
C PHE A 118 4.85 2.97 3.54
N GLN A 119 5.73 2.08 3.07
CA GLN A 119 6.95 1.77 3.79
C GLN A 119 7.88 2.98 3.82
N ASN A 120 8.35 3.32 5.02
CA ASN A 120 9.25 4.45 5.21
C ASN A 120 10.20 4.16 6.39
N SER A 121 11.49 3.96 6.09
CA SER A 121 12.54 3.62 7.05
C SER A 121 13.26 4.81 7.66
N ILE A 122 12.95 6.05 7.25
CA ILE A 122 13.59 7.24 7.80
C ILE A 122 13.46 7.21 9.35
N PRO A 123 14.53 7.40 10.14
CA PRO A 123 14.45 7.22 11.60
C PRO A 123 13.50 8.21 12.33
N SER A 124 13.19 9.34 11.71
CA SER A 124 12.21 10.35 12.19
C SER A 124 11.79 11.25 11.02
N LEU A 125 10.73 12.04 11.17
CA LEU A 125 10.43 13.15 10.23
C LEU A 125 11.07 14.48 10.70
N SER A 126 12.13 14.42 11.50
CA SER A 126 12.78 15.63 12.03
C SER A 126 13.65 16.31 10.97
N ALA A 127 13.93 17.60 11.16
CA ALA A 127 14.82 18.35 10.29
C ALA A 127 16.25 17.76 10.22
N VAL A 128 16.65 16.94 11.20
CA VAL A 128 17.93 16.23 11.22
C VAL A 128 18.00 15.14 10.14
N SER A 129 16.85 14.58 9.75
CA SER A 129 16.72 13.63 8.64
C SER A 129 16.55 14.30 7.26
N SER A 130 16.56 15.64 7.19
CA SER A 130 16.50 16.37 5.92
C SER A 130 17.75 16.11 5.08
N GLY A 131 17.57 15.78 3.80
CA GLY A 131 18.67 15.51 2.86
C GLY A 131 19.14 14.06 2.80
N ILE A 132 18.50 13.14 3.52
CA ILE A 132 18.75 11.69 3.37
C ILE A 132 17.93 11.17 2.20
N THR A 133 18.60 10.62 1.19
CA THR A 133 17.95 9.84 0.13
C THR A 133 17.73 8.41 0.63
N VAL A 134 16.48 8.00 0.80
CA VAL A 134 16.12 6.63 1.15
C VAL A 134 15.50 5.96 -0.07
N THR A 135 16.08 4.84 -0.49
CA THR A 135 15.51 3.96 -1.52
C THR A 135 14.80 2.82 -0.83
N GLU A 136 13.47 2.90 -0.73
CA GLU A 136 12.64 1.79 -0.26
C GLU A 136 12.33 0.88 -1.44
N VAL A 137 12.88 -0.34 -1.41
CA VAL A 137 12.50 -1.37 -2.38
C VAL A 137 11.36 -2.17 -1.76
N SER A 138 10.29 -2.37 -2.54
CA SER A 138 9.16 -3.21 -2.16
C SER A 138 9.59 -4.68 -2.16
N SER A 139 10.32 -5.11 -1.13
CA SER A 139 10.66 -6.53 -0.94
C SER A 139 9.51 -7.23 -0.22
N PHE A 140 8.42 -7.52 -0.93
CA PHE A 140 7.51 -8.58 -0.49
C PHE A 140 8.20 -9.91 -0.80
N HIS A 141 8.99 -10.42 0.14
CA HIS A 141 9.26 -11.85 0.18
C HIS A 141 7.93 -12.53 0.56
N LEU A 142 7.25 -13.05 -0.46
CA LEU A 142 6.29 -14.13 -0.33
C LEU A 142 7.04 -15.45 -0.55
#